data_AF-A0A0F9F596-F1
#
_entry.id   AF-A0A0F9F596-F1
#
_cell.length_a   1.000
_cell.length_b   1.000
_cell.length_c   1.000
_cell.angle_alpha   90.00
_cell.angle_beta   90.00
_cell.angle_gamma   90.00
#
_symmetry.space_group_name_H-M   'P 1'
#
loop_
_entity.id
_entity.type
_entity.pdbx_description
1 polymer ?
#
loop_
_entity_poly.entity_id
_entity_poly.type
_entity_poly.pdbx_seq_one_letter_code
_entity_poly.pdbx_strand_id
1 'polypeptide(L)'
;KGQTPNQADVDKELQLTIYALAWRIIYQEPEGGLCLDVVVKNKMLKYVRVNTKRTADDCYWALGLIERAAFGIGAGCDHPGTDGWWCSPKMCDQWTRCRVGTTFHGGKK
;
A
#
# COMPACT_ATOMS: atom_id res chain seq x y z
N LYS A 1 -13.09 -0.90 -16.15
CA LYS A 1 -12.86 0.39 -16.84
C LYS A 1 -11.73 1.09 -16.11
N GLY A 2 -10.64 1.48 -16.78
CA GLY A 2 -9.55 2.18 -16.10
C GLY A 2 -9.99 3.60 -15.74
N GLN A 3 -9.68 4.05 -14.53
CA GLN A 3 -9.92 5.42 -14.09
C GLN A 3 -8.61 6.21 -14.11
N THR A 4 -8.65 7.44 -14.61
CA THR A 4 -7.53 8.36 -14.45
C THR A 4 -7.43 8.74 -12.96
N PRO A 5 -6.27 8.55 -12.30
CA PRO A 5 -6.12 8.97 -10.91
C PRO A 5 -6.31 10.49 -10.78
N ASN A 6 -6.89 10.94 -9.68
CA ASN A 6 -6.91 12.35 -9.33
C ASN A 6 -5.72 12.68 -8.41
N GLN A 7 -5.37 13.96 -8.34
CA GLN A 7 -4.21 14.43 -7.59
C GLN A 7 -4.32 14.09 -6.09
N ALA A 8 -5.49 14.29 -5.49
CA ALA A 8 -5.70 14.06 -4.05
C ALA A 8 -5.50 12.60 -3.64
N ASP A 9 -5.84 11.65 -4.52
CA ASP A 9 -5.58 10.23 -4.27
C ASP A 9 -4.10 9.88 -4.42
N VAL A 10 -3.40 10.51 -5.37
CA VAL A 10 -1.95 10.30 -5.58
C VAL A 10 -1.13 10.91 -4.44
N ASP A 11 -1.57 12.05 -3.89
CA ASP A 11 -0.88 12.72 -2.78
C ASP A 11 -0.91 11.92 -1.48
N LYS A 12 -1.93 11.07 -1.28
CA LYS A 12 -2.06 10.18 -0.11
C LYS A 12 -1.70 8.72 -0.39
N GLU A 13 -1.23 8.40 -1.60
CA GLU A 13 -0.96 7.02 -1.99
C GLU A 13 0.25 6.48 -1.20
N LEU A 14 0.03 5.37 -0.50
CA LEU A 14 0.97 4.80 0.46
C LEU A 14 2.22 4.24 -0.22
N GLN A 15 2.11 3.56 -1.36
CA GLN A 15 3.28 2.98 -2.04
C GLN A 15 4.27 4.07 -2.45
N LEU A 16 3.80 5.21 -2.97
CA LEU A 16 4.64 6.35 -3.29
C LEU A 16 5.36 6.90 -2.04
N THR A 17 4.70 6.90 -0.88
CA THR A 17 5.35 7.24 0.40
C THR A 17 6.42 6.24 0.79
N ILE A 18 6.19 4.94 0.58
CA ILE A 18 7.20 3.90 0.83
C ILE A 18 8.43 4.07 -0.09
N TYR A 19 8.23 4.41 -1.37
CA TYR A 19 9.34 4.72 -2.27
C TYR A 19 10.13 5.96 -1.84
N ALA A 20 9.45 7.01 -1.38
CA ALA A 20 10.10 8.20 -0.82
C ALA A 20 10.98 7.84 0.39
N LEU A 21 10.42 7.06 1.33
CA LEU A 21 11.13 6.62 2.52
C LEU A 21 12.37 5.78 2.14
N ALA A 22 12.21 4.81 1.23
CA ALA A 22 13.31 3.98 0.76
C ALA A 22 14.43 4.81 0.11
N TRP A 23 14.08 5.80 -0.72
CA TRP A 23 15.04 6.72 -1.32
C TRP A 23 15.87 7.45 -0.25
N ARG A 24 15.19 8.06 0.73
CA ARG A 24 15.85 8.82 1.80
C ARG A 24 16.78 7.95 2.65
N ILE A 25 16.42 6.69 2.88
CA ILE A 25 17.28 5.74 3.61
C ILE A 25 18.53 5.37 2.78
N ILE A 26 18.37 5.11 1.48
CA ILE A 26 19.47 4.66 0.62
C ILE A 26 20.44 5.81 0.31
N TYR A 27 19.90 6.98 -0.06
CA TYR A 27 20.69 8.11 -0.57
C TYR A 27 20.95 9.20 0.47
N GLN A 28 20.35 9.11 1.66
CA GLN A 28 20.52 10.07 2.76
C GLN A 28 20.13 11.52 2.40
N GLU A 29 19.23 11.68 1.42
CA GLU A 29 18.68 12.97 1.00
C GLU A 29 17.21 12.85 0.58
N PRO A 30 16.41 13.93 0.64
CA PRO A 30 15.06 13.96 0.10
C PRO A 30 15.04 13.73 -1.41
N GLU A 31 14.05 12.98 -1.88
CA GLU A 31 13.78 12.80 -3.30
C GLU A 31 13.40 14.13 -3.98
N GLY A 32 13.84 14.34 -5.22
CA GLY A 32 13.48 15.53 -5.99
C GLY A 32 11.97 15.63 -6.33
N GLY A 33 11.28 14.50 -6.29
CA GLY A 33 9.85 14.35 -6.50
C GLY A 33 9.49 12.91 -6.86
N LEU A 34 8.19 12.63 -6.89
CA LEU A 34 7.63 11.34 -7.27
C LEU A 34 6.67 11.52 -8.42
N CYS A 35 6.47 10.47 -9.22
CA CYS A 35 5.42 10.46 -10.22
C CYS A 35 4.76 9.09 -10.33
N LEU A 36 3.49 9.11 -10.71
CA LEU A 36 2.70 7.94 -11.04
C LEU A 36 2.35 7.99 -12.53
N ASP A 37 2.87 7.04 -13.29
CA ASP A 37 2.57 6.83 -14.69
C ASP A 37 1.43 5.82 -14.84
N VAL A 38 0.29 6.28 -15.38
CA VAL A 38 -0.90 5.45 -15.55
C VAL A 38 -1.29 5.35 -17.01
N VAL A 39 -1.29 4.12 -17.51
CA VAL A 39 -1.88 3.76 -18.81
C VAL A 39 -3.33 3.33 -18.58
N VAL A 40 -4.26 4.19 -18.99
CA VAL A 40 -5.70 3.96 -18.84
C VAL A 40 -6.23 3.24 -20.08
N LYS A 41 -6.60 1.96 -19.89
CA LYS A 41 -7.26 1.15 -20.93
C LYS A 41 -8.73 1.56 -21.11
N ASN A 42 -8.96 2.44 -22.08
CA ASN A 42 -10.27 2.86 -22.57
C ASN A 42 -10.41 2.53 -24.07
N LYS A 43 -11.47 3.00 -24.74
CA LYS A 43 -11.66 2.83 -26.21
C LYS A 43 -10.44 3.30 -27.00
N MET A 44 -9.81 4.40 -26.56
CA MET A 44 -8.48 4.81 -26.97
C MET A 44 -7.57 4.76 -25.73
N LEU A 45 -6.36 4.24 -25.89
CA LEU A 45 -5.35 4.22 -24.83
C LEU A 45 -5.01 5.66 -24.44
N LYS A 46 -5.04 5.94 -23.14
CA LYS A 46 -4.69 7.25 -22.59
C LYS A 46 -3.54 7.09 -21.61
N TYR A 47 -2.47 7.86 -21.79
CA TYR A 47 -1.38 7.97 -20.84
C TYR A 47 -1.56 9.22 -19.97
N VAL A 48 -1.35 9.08 -18.67
CA VAL A 48 -1.39 10.18 -17.70
C VAL A 48 -0.24 10.04 -16.72
N ARG A 49 0.53 11.11 -16.55
CA ARG A 49 1.53 11.24 -15.47
C ARG A 49 0.99 12.19 -14.42
N VAL A 50 1.04 11.78 -13.16
CA VAL A 50 0.70 12.64 -12.02
C VAL A 50 1.93 12.76 -11.13
N ASN A 51 2.38 13.98 -10.87
CA ASN A 51 3.53 14.23 -10.00
C ASN A 51 3.08 14.52 -8.58
N THR A 52 3.89 14.17 -7.60
CA THR A 52 3.63 14.45 -6.18
C THR A 52 4.95 14.59 -5.42
N LYS A 53 4.87 14.95 -4.14
CA LYS A 53 6.00 15.06 -3.22
C LYS A 53 5.63 14.45 -1.88
N ARG A 54 6.63 14.13 -1.06
CA ARG A 54 6.42 13.69 0.32
C ARG A 54 7.16 14.58 1.29
N THR A 55 6.54 14.81 2.42
CA THR A 55 7.16 15.47 3.57
C THR A 55 7.92 14.45 4.42
N ALA A 56 8.72 14.93 5.37
CA ALA A 56 9.30 14.05 6.38
C ALA A 56 8.21 13.39 7.25
N ASP A 57 7.13 14.11 7.57
CA ASP A 57 6.03 13.61 8.38
C ASP A 57 5.30 12.45 7.71
N ASP A 58 5.09 12.50 6.39
CA ASP A 58 4.53 11.38 5.63
C ASP A 58 5.39 10.12 5.77
N CYS A 59 6.72 10.29 5.73
CA CYS A 59 7.67 9.19 5.86
C CYS A 59 7.69 8.62 7.28
N TYR A 60 7.64 9.48 8.31
CA TYR A 60 7.57 9.05 9.71
C TYR A 60 6.28 8.30 10.01
N TRP A 61 5.16 8.78 9.48
CA TRP A 61 3.88 8.08 9.58
C TRP A 61 3.94 6.69 8.91
N ALA A 62 4.53 6.60 7.72
CA ALA A 62 4.71 5.33 7.02
C ALA A 62 5.62 4.36 7.78
N LEU A 63 6.69 4.85 8.42
CA LEU A 63 7.55 4.04 9.27
C LEU A 63 6.77 3.43 10.46
N GLY A 64 5.91 4.23 11.10
CA GLY A 64 5.04 3.72 12.17
C GLY A 64 4.00 2.70 11.68
N LEU A 65 3.59 2.73 10.41
CA LEU A 65 2.79 1.66 9.81
C LEU A 65 3.60 0.38 9.60
N ILE A 66 4.83 0.50 9.09
CA ILE A 66 5.74 -0.63 8.89
C ILE A 66 6.00 -1.34 10.22
N GLU A 67 6.30 -0.58 11.28
CA GLU A 67 6.56 -1.14 12.62
C GLU A 67 5.36 -1.96 13.13
N ARG A 68 4.14 -1.40 13.04
CA ARG A 68 2.92 -2.10 13.46
C ARG A 68 2.65 -3.36 12.62
N ALA A 69 2.86 -3.28 11.31
CA ALA A 69 2.71 -4.42 10.42
C ALA A 69 3.74 -5.52 10.74
N ALA A 70 5.01 -5.15 10.94
CA ALA A 70 6.09 -6.07 11.30
C ALA A 70 5.82 -6.74 12.65
N PHE A 71 5.34 -5.99 13.65
CA PHE A 71 4.94 -6.54 14.94
C PHE A 71 3.81 -7.58 14.79
N GLY A 72 2.76 -7.25 14.04
CA GLY A 72 1.64 -8.18 13.79
C GLY A 72 2.11 -9.48 13.12
N ILE A 73 2.96 -9.37 12.09
CA ILE A 73 3.55 -10.53 11.40
C ILE A 73 4.40 -11.36 12.37
N GLY A 74 5.27 -10.71 13.15
CA GLY A 74 6.16 -11.39 14.10
C GLY A 74 5.41 -12.09 15.23
N ALA A 75 4.25 -11.56 15.64
CA ALA A 75 3.38 -12.17 16.64
C ALA A 75 2.49 -13.31 16.07
N GLY A 76 2.51 -13.55 14.76
CA GLY A 76 1.59 -14.47 14.09
C GLY A 76 0.13 -14.00 14.17
N CYS A 77 -0.08 -12.69 14.34
CA CYS A 77 -1.40 -12.08 14.43
C CYS A 77 -1.89 -11.64 13.05
N ASP A 78 -2.79 -12.44 12.47
CA ASP A 78 -3.54 -12.05 11.28
C ASP A 78 -4.73 -11.18 11.69
N HIS A 79 -4.77 -9.95 11.20
CA HIS A 79 -5.91 -9.07 11.41
C HIS A 79 -6.98 -9.40 10.38
N PRO A 80 -8.25 -9.56 10.78
CA PRO A 80 -9.31 -9.76 9.81
C PRO A 80 -9.35 -8.57 8.86
N GLY A 81 -9.63 -8.86 7.59
CA GLY A 81 -9.73 -7.82 6.56
C GLY A 81 -10.79 -6.79 6.93
N THR A 82 -10.59 -5.56 6.46
CA THR A 82 -11.59 -4.50 6.57
C THR A 82 -12.80 -4.79 5.69
N ASP A 83 -13.89 -4.05 5.84
CA ASP A 83 -15.13 -4.13 5.05
C ASP A 83 -15.00 -3.55 3.62
N GLY A 84 -13.80 -3.55 3.05
CA GLY A 84 -13.52 -3.06 1.70
C GLY A 84 -14.11 -3.94 0.59
N TRP A 85 -14.19 -3.40 -0.63
CA TRP A 85 -14.76 -4.11 -1.79
C TRP A 85 -14.02 -5.42 -2.13
N TRP A 86 -12.73 -5.52 -1.78
CA TRP A 86 -11.92 -6.72 -1.94
C TRP A 86 -12.23 -7.80 -0.89
N CYS A 87 -12.84 -7.44 0.24
CA CYS A 87 -13.20 -8.36 1.32
C CYS A 87 -14.53 -9.06 1.03
N SER A 88 -14.49 -10.02 0.10
CA SER A 88 -15.64 -10.87 -0.22
C SER A 88 -15.20 -12.30 -0.57
N PRO A 89 -16.10 -13.30 -0.52
CA PRO A 89 -15.76 -14.68 -0.89
C PRO A 89 -15.25 -14.83 -2.32
N LYS A 90 -15.59 -13.89 -3.20
CA LYS A 90 -15.22 -13.93 -4.62
C LYS A 90 -13.90 -13.20 -4.93
N MET A 91 -13.46 -12.29 -4.05
CA MET A 91 -12.36 -11.36 -4.34
C MET A 91 -11.17 -11.50 -3.38
N CYS A 92 -11.31 -12.24 -2.27
CA CYS A 92 -10.25 -12.45 -1.29
C CYS A 92 -9.90 -13.94 -1.16
N ASP A 93 -8.70 -14.31 -1.60
CA ASP A 93 -8.21 -15.70 -1.51
C ASP A 93 -8.09 -16.21 -0.07
N GLN A 94 -7.97 -15.30 0.90
CA GLN A 94 -7.89 -15.62 2.33
C GLN A 94 -9.25 -15.59 3.02
N TRP A 95 -10.37 -15.40 2.30
CA TRP A 95 -11.71 -15.18 2.88
C TRP A 95 -12.09 -16.23 3.93
N THR A 96 -11.95 -17.52 3.59
CA THR A 96 -12.32 -18.62 4.50
C THR A 96 -11.43 -18.63 5.74
N ARG A 97 -10.10 -18.49 5.59
CA ARG A 97 -9.17 -18.49 6.73
C ARG A 97 -9.40 -17.29 7.65
N CYS A 98 -9.62 -16.12 7.05
CA CYS A 98 -9.93 -14.88 7.76
C CYS A 98 -11.22 -14.96 8.60
N ARG A 99 -12.29 -15.56 8.07
CA ARG A 99 -13.61 -15.66 8.75
C ARG A 99 -13.66 -16.75 9.82
N VAL A 100 -12.82 -17.77 9.72
CA VAL A 100 -12.74 -18.87 10.71
C VAL A 100 -11.89 -18.46 11.92
N GLY A 101 -11.15 -17.35 11.85
CA GLY A 101 -10.36 -16.85 12.98
C GLY A 101 -9.19 -17.77 13.33
N THR A 102 -8.61 -18.43 12.33
CA THR A 102 -7.43 -19.26 12.57
C THR A 102 -6.22 -18.35 12.75
N THR A 103 -5.80 -18.17 14.00
CA THR A 103 -4.41 -17.80 14.28
C THR A 103 -3.53 -18.82 13.55
N PHE A 104 -2.62 -18.36 12.69
CA PHE A 104 -1.63 -19.25 12.10
C PHE A 104 -0.77 -19.83 13.23
N HIS A 105 -1.07 -21.04 13.69
CA HIS A 105 -0.14 -21.88 14.45
C HIS A 105 0.90 -22.44 13.46
N GLY A 106 1.74 -21.53 12.97
CA GLY A 106 2.74 -21.79 11.92
C GLY A 106 4.17 -21.80 12.44
N GLY A 107 4.39 -22.11 13.72
CA GLY A 107 5.71 -22.43 14.25
C GLY A 107 5.91 -23.94 14.31
N LYS A 108 6.10 -24.60 13.16
CA LYS A 108 6.78 -25.91 13.18
C LYS A 108 8.25 -25.63 13.48
N LYS A 109 8.66 -25.91 14.72
CA LYS A 109 10.05 -26.27 15.02
C LYS A 109 10.38 -27.61 14.37
#